data_AF-A0A962J012-F1
#
_entry.id   AF-A0A962J012-F1
#
_cell.length_a   1.000
_cell.length_b   1.000
_cell.length_c   1.000
_cell.angle_alpha   90.00
_cell.angle_beta   90.00
_cell.angle_gamma   90.00
#
_symmetry.space_group_name_H-M   'P 1'
#
loop_
_entity.id
_entity.type
_entity.pdbx_description
1 polymer ?
#
loop_
_entity_poly.entity_id
_entity_poly.type
_entity_poly.pdbx_seq_one_letter_code
_entity_poly.pdbx_strand_id
1 'polypeptide(L)'
;MAGSQVYSYVWPTTLDPYEVGFEHDSGILALAVTAHPDFDDTPLFDEDGDNNTGNDGNLWHSHWVVLHANEQCGENALGVVDIPEGNKPRLPKTWPGLPILLDSPGWAPIFGEDSVEVRVAFDDIAPVSNARFDGVTAGLQVNASVHSPLLCVVNVFDIASGDLSLPGTIQP
;
A
#
# COMPACT_ATOMS: atom_id res chain seq x y z
N MET A 1 6.68 18.14 -13.53
CA MET A 1 7.44 16.91 -13.26
C MET A 1 6.62 15.77 -13.83
N ALA A 2 7.23 14.89 -14.62
CA ALA A 2 6.51 13.74 -15.16
C ALA A 2 6.39 12.73 -14.03
N GLY A 3 5.16 12.50 -13.56
CA GLY A 3 4.91 11.41 -12.61
C GLY A 3 5.23 10.07 -13.26
N SER A 4 5.67 9.12 -12.44
CA SER A 4 5.92 7.75 -12.88
C SER A 4 4.65 6.92 -12.78
N GLN A 5 4.56 5.94 -13.65
CA GLN A 5 3.45 4.98 -13.70
C GLN A 5 3.89 3.73 -12.97
N VAL A 6 3.21 3.43 -11.88
CA VAL A 6 3.41 2.22 -11.08
C VAL A 6 2.25 1.29 -11.38
N TYR A 7 2.54 0.05 -11.76
CA TYR A 7 1.50 -0.97 -11.80
C TYR A 7 1.35 -1.54 -10.40
N SER A 8 0.11 -1.72 -9.95
CA SER A 8 -0.15 -2.27 -8.63
C SER A 8 -1.27 -3.29 -8.62
N TYR A 9 -1.12 -4.24 -7.70
CA TYR A 9 -2.22 -5.05 -7.21
C TYR A 9 -2.58 -4.52 -5.82
N VAL A 10 -3.85 -4.22 -5.61
CA VAL A 10 -4.33 -3.59 -4.38
C VAL A 10 -5.48 -4.41 -3.83
N TRP A 11 -5.43 -4.71 -2.53
CA TRP A 11 -6.48 -5.39 -1.81
C TRP A 11 -7.03 -4.47 -0.72
N PRO A 12 -8.06 -3.65 -1.01
CA PRO A 12 -8.74 -2.89 0.02
C PRO A 12 -9.42 -3.85 1.00
N THR A 13 -9.37 -3.53 2.28
CA THR A 13 -9.87 -4.39 3.35
C THR A 13 -10.84 -3.65 4.25
N THR A 14 -11.57 -4.40 5.08
CA THR A 14 -12.32 -3.86 6.22
C THR A 14 -11.53 -3.89 7.53
N LEU A 15 -10.22 -4.15 7.48
CA LEU A 15 -9.37 -4.11 8.67
C LEU A 15 -9.26 -2.68 9.18
N ASP A 16 -9.28 -2.53 10.49
CA ASP A 16 -8.92 -1.27 11.11
C ASP A 16 -7.41 -1.01 10.87
N PRO A 17 -7.02 0.15 10.32
CA PRO A 17 -5.60 0.51 10.15
C PRO A 17 -4.78 0.38 11.44
N TYR A 18 -5.43 0.45 12.60
CA TYR A 18 -4.77 0.25 13.89
C TYR A 18 -4.10 -1.13 14.03
N GLU A 19 -4.64 -2.17 13.41
CA GLU A 19 -4.10 -3.53 13.49
C GLU A 19 -2.71 -3.67 12.86
N VAL A 20 -2.34 -2.75 11.97
CA VAL A 20 -1.04 -2.74 11.30
C VAL A 20 -0.14 -1.57 11.74
N GLY A 21 -0.56 -0.77 12.72
CA GLY A 21 0.28 0.28 13.30
C GLY A 21 -0.12 1.71 12.97
N PHE A 22 -1.25 1.97 12.30
CA PHE A 22 -1.77 3.33 12.08
C PHE A 22 -2.77 3.76 13.16
N GLU A 23 -3.35 4.96 13.04
CA GLU A 23 -4.44 5.39 13.92
C GLU A 23 -5.76 4.67 13.60
N HIS A 24 -6.64 4.52 14.59
CA HIS A 24 -8.00 4.06 14.34
C HIS A 24 -8.73 5.01 13.38
N ASP A 25 -9.62 4.45 12.56
CA ASP A 25 -10.48 5.20 11.64
C ASP A 25 -9.71 6.16 10.70
N SER A 26 -8.42 5.90 10.42
CA SER A 26 -7.58 6.78 9.61
C SER A 26 -7.84 6.69 8.11
N GLY A 27 -8.70 5.76 7.67
CA GLY A 27 -9.08 5.53 6.28
C GLY A 27 -9.29 4.06 5.95
N ILE A 28 -9.31 3.76 4.65
CA ILE A 28 -9.41 2.38 4.14
C ILE A 28 -8.02 1.77 4.16
N LEU A 29 -7.83 0.70 4.94
CA LEU A 29 -6.58 -0.05 4.89
C LEU A 29 -6.54 -0.94 3.65
N ALA A 30 -5.49 -0.82 2.85
CA ALA A 30 -5.28 -1.66 1.68
C ALA A 30 -3.87 -2.24 1.66
N LEU A 31 -3.77 -3.52 1.30
CA LEU A 31 -2.48 -4.12 0.94
C LEU A 31 -2.18 -3.71 -0.50
N ALA A 32 -0.98 -3.24 -0.78
CA ALA A 32 -0.53 -2.92 -2.12
C ALA A 32 0.72 -3.75 -2.45
N VAL A 33 0.79 -4.25 -3.68
CA VAL A 33 1.99 -4.83 -4.27
C VAL A 33 2.39 -3.96 -5.45
N THR A 34 3.61 -3.43 -5.40
CA THR A 34 4.13 -2.38 -6.29
C THR A 34 5.53 -2.71 -6.75
N ALA A 35 5.97 -2.08 -7.84
CA ALA A 35 7.35 -2.06 -8.30
C ALA A 35 7.59 -0.73 -9.03
N HIS A 36 8.59 0.05 -8.63
CA HIS A 36 8.84 1.37 -9.21
C HIS A 36 10.29 1.89 -9.05
N PRO A 37 10.75 2.75 -9.97
CA PRO A 37 12.10 3.33 -9.89
C PRO A 37 12.18 4.66 -9.14
N ASP A 38 11.09 5.11 -8.49
CA ASP A 38 10.90 6.52 -8.14
C ASP A 38 11.63 6.95 -6.86
N PHE A 39 11.44 6.19 -5.80
CA PHE A 39 12.08 6.39 -4.50
C PHE A 39 12.18 5.05 -3.78
N ASP A 40 13.10 4.97 -2.83
CA ASP A 40 13.21 3.84 -1.93
C ASP A 40 12.18 4.00 -0.80
N ASP A 41 11.14 3.18 -0.84
CA ASP A 41 10.13 3.03 0.19
C ASP A 41 10.30 1.76 1.01
N THR A 42 11.40 1.03 0.86
CA THR A 42 11.74 -0.14 1.66
C THR A 42 13.13 -0.01 2.30
N PRO A 43 13.50 1.14 2.90
CA PRO A 43 14.89 1.45 3.28
C PRO A 43 15.47 0.57 4.40
N LEU A 44 14.65 -0.32 4.98
CA LEU A 44 15.05 -1.30 5.98
C LEU A 44 15.43 -2.66 5.38
N PHE A 45 15.15 -2.88 4.09
CA PHE A 45 15.26 -4.16 3.42
C PHE A 45 16.04 -4.01 2.11
N ASP A 46 17.05 -4.86 1.94
CA ASP A 46 17.80 -5.03 0.71
C ASP A 46 17.03 -6.02 -0.16
N GLU A 47 16.25 -5.51 -1.10
CA GLU A 47 15.33 -6.29 -1.92
C GLU A 47 16.05 -7.14 -2.96
N ASP A 48 17.15 -6.62 -3.52
CA ASP A 48 17.89 -7.26 -4.61
C ASP A 48 19.15 -8.03 -4.15
N GLY A 49 19.54 -7.88 -2.88
CA GLY A 49 20.64 -8.60 -2.26
C GLY A 49 22.01 -8.02 -2.60
N ASP A 50 22.10 -6.77 -3.07
CA ASP A 50 23.35 -6.10 -3.41
C ASP A 50 24.11 -5.51 -2.19
N ASN A 51 23.53 -5.66 -0.99
CA ASN A 51 24.02 -5.16 0.29
C ASN A 51 23.98 -3.61 0.39
N ASN A 52 23.01 -2.98 -0.27
CA ASN A 52 22.72 -1.55 -0.18
C ASN A 52 21.21 -1.28 -0.07
N THR A 53 20.73 -1.10 1.16
CA THR A 53 19.29 -0.86 1.46
C THR A 53 18.78 0.53 1.05
N GLY A 54 19.49 1.23 0.15
CA GLY A 54 19.24 2.63 -0.20
C GLY A 54 18.92 2.85 -1.68
N ASN A 55 18.83 1.76 -2.45
CA ASN A 55 18.53 1.75 -3.89
C ASN A 55 17.47 0.70 -4.26
N ASP A 56 16.62 0.35 -3.30
CA ASP A 56 15.54 -0.60 -3.45
C ASP A 56 14.27 0.06 -4.04
N GLY A 57 13.25 -0.75 -4.29
CA GLY A 57 11.95 -0.35 -4.84
C GLY A 57 11.69 -0.85 -6.28
N ASN A 58 12.74 -1.25 -7.00
CA ASN A 58 12.63 -1.70 -8.39
C ASN A 58 12.04 -3.11 -8.54
N LEU A 59 12.15 -3.93 -7.49
CA LEU A 59 11.56 -5.26 -7.46
C LEU A 59 10.13 -5.17 -6.93
N TRP A 60 9.34 -6.21 -7.18
CA TRP A 60 8.01 -6.27 -6.61
C TRP A 60 8.10 -6.44 -5.10
N HIS A 61 7.47 -5.53 -4.38
CA HIS A 61 7.40 -5.51 -2.93
C HIS A 61 5.97 -5.20 -2.47
N SER A 62 5.74 -5.24 -1.16
CA SER A 62 4.42 -5.00 -0.60
C SER A 62 4.41 -3.93 0.49
N HIS A 63 3.28 -3.24 0.57
CA HIS A 63 3.00 -2.21 1.54
C HIS A 63 1.61 -2.37 2.15
N TRP A 64 1.46 -1.88 3.37
CA TRP A 64 0.17 -1.38 3.81
C TRP A 64 0.07 0.10 3.46
N VAL A 65 -1.07 0.52 2.90
CA VAL A 65 -1.37 1.93 2.67
C VAL A 65 -2.74 2.27 3.23
N VAL A 66 -2.89 3.50 3.71
CA VAL A 66 -4.19 4.04 4.11
C VAL A 66 -4.72 4.93 3.01
N LEU A 67 -5.90 4.62 2.49
CA LEU A 67 -6.55 5.33 1.40
C LEU A 67 -7.70 6.20 1.90
N HIS A 68 -7.81 7.40 1.34
CA HIS A 68 -8.98 8.28 1.46
C HIS A 68 -9.34 8.90 0.12
N ALA A 69 -10.57 9.40 0.02
CA ALA A 69 -10.95 10.26 -1.09
C ALA A 69 -10.02 11.48 -1.15
N ASN A 70 -9.41 11.70 -2.31
CA ASN A 70 -8.45 12.78 -2.51
C ASN A 70 -8.74 13.49 -3.84
N GLU A 71 -9.29 14.70 -3.76
CA GLU A 71 -9.66 15.49 -4.93
C GLU A 71 -8.44 15.89 -5.80
N GLN A 72 -7.23 15.91 -5.22
CA GLN A 72 -5.99 16.13 -5.98
C GLN A 72 -5.71 14.99 -6.95
N CYS A 73 -6.25 13.80 -6.68
CA CYS A 73 -6.19 12.63 -7.55
C CYS A 73 -7.31 12.59 -8.60
N GLY A 74 -8.26 13.54 -8.53
CA GLY A 74 -9.44 13.59 -9.40
C GLY A 74 -10.75 13.38 -8.64
N GLU A 75 -11.86 13.59 -9.33
CA GLU A 75 -13.20 13.45 -8.75
C GLU A 75 -13.46 12.00 -8.32
N ASN A 76 -13.84 11.79 -7.06
CA ASN A 76 -14.07 10.48 -6.44
C ASN A 76 -12.85 9.54 -6.45
N ALA A 77 -11.64 10.06 -6.70
CA ALA A 77 -10.42 9.27 -6.69
C ALA A 77 -9.93 9.02 -5.26
N LEU A 78 -9.28 7.87 -5.05
CA LEU A 78 -8.58 7.56 -3.81
C LEU A 78 -7.10 7.94 -3.94
N GLY A 79 -6.52 8.42 -2.86
CA GLY A 79 -5.09 8.61 -2.71
C GLY A 79 -4.60 8.11 -1.36
N VAL A 80 -3.31 7.81 -1.27
CA VAL A 80 -2.67 7.52 0.01
C VAL A 80 -2.72 8.79 0.86
N VAL A 81 -3.05 8.65 2.13
CA VAL A 81 -3.22 9.76 3.07
C VAL A 81 -1.87 10.44 3.34
N ASP A 82 -1.79 11.74 3.09
CA ASP A 82 -0.62 12.55 3.44
C ASP A 82 -0.46 12.70 4.96
N ILE A 83 0.79 12.83 5.42
CA ILE A 83 1.14 13.25 6.78
C ILE A 83 1.57 14.73 6.71
N PRO A 84 0.73 15.67 7.17
CA PRO A 84 1.10 17.09 7.16
C PRO A 84 2.34 17.39 7.99
N GLU A 85 3.11 18.40 7.58
CA GLU A 85 4.32 18.83 8.29
C GLU A 85 4.02 19.14 9.77
N GLY A 86 4.82 18.58 10.67
CA GLY A 86 4.68 18.76 12.11
C GLY A 86 3.71 17.78 12.79
N ASN A 87 2.89 17.04 12.04
CA ASN A 87 2.07 15.97 12.60
C ASN A 87 2.91 14.73 12.95
N LYS A 88 2.47 14.01 13.97
CA LYS A 88 3.11 12.79 14.48
C LYS A 88 2.05 11.72 14.75
N PRO A 89 1.41 11.18 13.69
CA PRO A 89 0.43 10.10 13.87
C PRO A 89 1.12 8.85 14.40
N ARG A 90 0.34 7.89 14.92
CA ARG A 90 0.81 6.52 15.10
C ARG A 90 1.23 5.94 13.75
N LEU A 91 2.44 5.39 13.72
CA LEU A 91 3.06 4.82 12.52
C LEU A 91 3.62 3.42 12.86
N PRO A 92 3.60 2.50 11.88
CA PRO A 92 4.18 1.19 12.03
C PRO A 92 5.70 1.25 12.22
N LYS A 93 6.26 0.18 12.76
CA LYS A 93 7.72 0.08 13.02
C LYS A 93 8.55 0.13 11.73
N THR A 94 7.95 -0.27 10.61
CA THR A 94 8.54 -0.38 9.28
C THR A 94 8.14 0.77 8.35
N TRP A 95 7.64 1.89 8.93
CA TRP A 95 7.41 3.13 8.17
C TRP A 95 8.73 3.65 7.57
N PRO A 96 8.78 3.94 6.25
CA PRO A 96 10.01 4.32 5.56
C PRO A 96 10.43 5.79 5.72
N GLY A 97 9.71 6.58 6.54
CA GLY A 97 10.02 7.99 6.73
C GLY A 97 9.39 8.94 5.68
N LEU A 98 8.48 8.42 4.85
CA LEU A 98 7.77 9.21 3.83
C LEU A 98 6.58 9.95 4.46
N PRO A 99 6.24 11.17 3.99
CA PRO A 99 5.15 11.97 4.58
C PRO A 99 3.76 11.52 4.08
N ILE A 100 3.52 10.21 4.10
CA ILE A 100 2.27 9.52 3.73
C ILE A 100 2.06 8.31 4.66
N LEU A 101 0.82 7.89 4.86
CA LEU A 101 0.46 6.70 5.64
C LEU A 101 0.73 5.42 4.84
N LEU A 102 1.98 4.97 4.92
CA LEU A 102 2.49 3.78 4.25
C LEU A 102 3.37 2.96 5.20
N ASP A 103 3.26 1.63 5.14
CA ASP A 103 4.12 0.69 5.84
C ASP A 103 4.88 -0.17 4.84
N SER A 104 6.11 -0.54 5.16
CA SER A 104 6.96 -1.35 4.29
C SER A 104 7.56 -2.53 5.05
N PRO A 105 6.77 -3.57 5.35
CA PRO A 105 7.16 -4.66 6.26
C PRO A 105 8.15 -5.67 5.66
N GLY A 106 8.53 -5.52 4.38
CA GLY A 106 9.50 -6.38 3.71
C GLY A 106 8.94 -7.75 3.30
N TRP A 107 7.62 -7.91 3.20
CA TRP A 107 7.04 -9.16 2.71
C TRP A 107 7.13 -9.23 1.19
N ALA A 108 7.98 -10.13 0.70
CA ALA A 108 8.13 -10.35 -0.73
C ALA A 108 6.88 -11.04 -1.32
N PRO A 109 6.25 -10.47 -2.36
CA PRO A 109 5.18 -11.13 -3.11
C PRO A 109 5.70 -12.33 -3.91
N ILE A 110 4.89 -13.37 -4.02
CA ILE A 110 5.15 -14.57 -4.83
C ILE A 110 4.20 -14.56 -6.02
N PHE A 111 4.75 -14.54 -7.23
CA PHE A 111 3.99 -14.56 -8.48
C PHE A 111 3.90 -15.98 -9.05
N GLY A 112 2.67 -16.46 -9.26
CA GLY A 112 2.34 -17.63 -10.05
C GLY A 112 1.98 -17.26 -11.49
N GLU A 113 1.49 -18.23 -12.27
CA GLU A 113 1.02 -17.99 -13.65
C GLU A 113 -0.22 -17.07 -13.66
N ASP A 114 -1.12 -17.28 -12.71
CA ASP A 114 -2.41 -16.59 -12.59
C ASP A 114 -2.69 -16.10 -11.16
N SER A 115 -1.68 -16.03 -10.31
CA SER A 115 -1.82 -15.66 -8.89
C SER A 115 -0.71 -14.74 -8.38
N VAL A 116 -1.07 -13.94 -7.38
CA VAL A 116 -0.13 -13.18 -6.55
C VAL A 116 -0.43 -13.54 -5.09
N GLU A 117 0.56 -14.08 -4.39
CA GLU A 117 0.47 -14.43 -2.96
C GLU A 117 1.38 -13.50 -2.15
N VAL A 118 0.85 -12.94 -1.06
CA VAL A 118 1.63 -12.21 -0.05
C VAL A 118 1.37 -12.86 1.30
N ARG A 119 2.44 -13.20 2.02
CA ARG A 119 2.36 -13.77 3.37
C ARG A 119 2.51 -12.67 4.40
N VAL A 120 1.39 -12.23 4.94
CA VAL A 120 1.28 -11.15 5.90
C VAL A 120 1.32 -11.71 7.32
N ALA A 121 2.12 -11.11 8.19
CA ALA A 121 2.18 -11.46 9.61
C ALA A 121 1.41 -10.44 10.46
N PHE A 122 0.68 -10.91 11.46
CA PHE A 122 0.01 -10.09 12.47
C PHE A 122 0.43 -10.53 13.88
N ASP A 123 0.54 -9.57 14.80
CA ASP A 123 0.84 -9.85 16.21
C ASP A 123 -0.34 -10.58 16.90
N ASP A 124 -1.57 -10.23 16.52
CA ASP A 124 -2.81 -10.92 16.92
C ASP A 124 -3.67 -11.21 15.68
N ILE A 125 -4.05 -12.47 15.50
CA ILE A 125 -4.88 -12.90 14.37
C ILE A 125 -6.39 -12.70 14.63
N ALA A 126 -6.79 -12.52 15.89
CA ALA A 126 -8.20 -12.44 16.26
C ALA A 126 -8.94 -11.27 15.56
N PRO A 127 -8.39 -10.05 15.49
CA PRO A 127 -9.02 -8.94 14.77
C PRO A 127 -9.13 -9.19 13.25
N VAL A 128 -8.21 -9.99 12.71
CA VAL A 128 -8.07 -10.24 11.27
C VAL A 128 -9.06 -11.29 10.76
N SER A 129 -9.42 -12.25 11.62
CA SER A 129 -10.22 -13.43 11.26
C SER A 129 -11.60 -13.16 10.64
N ASN A 130 -12.14 -11.95 10.79
CA ASN A 130 -13.44 -11.55 10.22
C ASN A 130 -13.33 -10.47 9.14
N ALA A 131 -12.11 -10.05 8.81
CA ALA A 131 -11.92 -9.02 7.82
C ALA A 131 -12.26 -9.51 6.41
N ARG A 132 -12.80 -8.58 5.64
CA ARG A 132 -13.14 -8.79 4.24
C ARG A 132 -12.19 -8.00 3.36
N PHE A 133 -12.05 -8.45 2.12
CA PHE A 133 -11.25 -7.77 1.14
C PHE A 133 -11.81 -7.96 -0.28
N ASP A 134 -11.33 -7.13 -1.19
CA ASP A 134 -11.49 -7.33 -2.63
C ASP A 134 -10.12 -7.34 -3.30
N GLY A 135 -10.05 -7.82 -4.54
CA GLY A 135 -8.85 -7.71 -5.37
C GLY A 135 -9.03 -6.65 -6.44
N VAL A 136 -8.11 -5.70 -6.53
CA VAL A 136 -8.15 -4.61 -7.52
C VAL A 136 -6.83 -4.58 -8.26
N THR A 137 -6.87 -4.61 -9.58
CA THR A 137 -5.71 -4.28 -10.41
C THR A 137 -5.86 -2.83 -10.83
N ALA A 138 -4.89 -1.99 -10.46
CA ALA A 138 -4.93 -0.57 -10.74
C ALA A 138 -3.55 -0.05 -11.17
N GLY A 139 -3.53 1.12 -11.78
CA GLY A 139 -2.33 1.94 -11.82
C GLY A 139 -2.24 2.77 -10.53
N LEU A 140 -1.04 2.97 -10.01
CA LEU A 140 -0.77 4.11 -9.16
C LEU A 140 -0.02 5.15 -9.98
N GLN A 141 -0.44 6.40 -9.85
CA GLN A 141 0.32 7.52 -10.36
C GLN A 141 1.03 8.18 -9.20
N VAL A 142 2.36 8.18 -9.27
CA VAL A 142 3.22 8.88 -8.32
C VAL A 142 3.54 10.24 -8.92
N ASN A 143 3.09 11.32 -8.28
CA ASN A 143 3.63 12.65 -8.60
C ASN A 143 4.87 12.88 -7.74
N ALA A 144 6.04 12.66 -8.35
CA ALA A 144 7.32 12.58 -7.67
C ALA A 144 7.75 13.93 -7.08
N SER A 145 7.43 14.13 -5.80
CA SER A 145 8.12 15.04 -4.90
C SER A 145 8.42 14.26 -3.62
N VAL A 146 9.69 14.02 -3.31
CA VAL A 146 10.08 13.30 -2.07
C VAL A 146 9.57 14.03 -0.81
N HIS A 147 9.37 15.34 -0.89
CA HIS A 147 8.87 16.15 0.21
C HIS A 147 7.33 16.11 0.35
N SER A 148 6.61 15.70 -0.69
CA SER A 148 5.15 15.62 -0.71
C SER A 148 4.72 14.66 -1.83
N PRO A 149 4.98 13.35 -1.66
CA PRO A 149 4.70 12.37 -2.70
C PRO A 149 3.19 12.19 -2.75
N LEU A 150 2.59 12.51 -3.90
CA LEU A 150 1.17 12.25 -4.12
C LEU A 150 1.04 10.89 -4.80
N LEU A 151 0.47 9.92 -4.09
CA LEU A 151 0.18 8.58 -4.60
C LEU A 151 -1.33 8.46 -4.86
N CYS A 152 -1.71 8.50 -6.13
CA CYS A 152 -3.10 8.42 -6.56
C CYS A 152 -3.42 7.06 -7.15
N VAL A 153 -4.57 6.50 -6.77
CA VAL A 153 -5.15 5.36 -7.47
C VAL A 153 -5.72 5.86 -8.80
N VAL A 154 -5.16 5.40 -9.91
CA VAL A 154 -5.58 5.74 -11.27
C VAL A 154 -5.82 4.47 -12.07
N ASN A 155 -6.58 4.54 -13.16
CA ASN A 155 -6.72 3.43 -14.11
C ASN A 155 -7.04 2.08 -13.42
N VAL A 156 -8.16 2.00 -12.71
CA VAL A 156 -8.65 0.71 -12.20
C VAL A 156 -8.96 -0.19 -13.40
N PHE A 157 -8.14 -1.22 -13.60
CA PHE A 157 -8.20 -2.12 -14.74
C PHE A 157 -9.24 -3.22 -14.52
N ASP A 158 -9.24 -3.79 -13.31
CA ASP A 158 -10.16 -4.86 -12.94
C ASP A 158 -10.44 -4.83 -11.43
N ILE A 159 -11.62 -5.29 -11.07
CA ILE A 159 -12.06 -5.51 -9.70
C ILE A 159 -12.57 -6.94 -9.65
N ALA A 160 -12.01 -7.79 -8.80
CA ALA A 160 -12.32 -9.22 -8.75
C ALA A 160 -13.82 -9.50 -8.51
N SER A 161 -14.48 -8.70 -7.68
CA SER A 161 -15.95 -8.76 -7.48
C SER A 161 -16.78 -8.10 -8.59
N GLY A 162 -16.16 -7.22 -9.39
CA GLY A 162 -16.81 -6.36 -10.37
C GLY A 162 -17.46 -5.08 -9.79
N ASP A 163 -17.68 -5.01 -8.47
CA ASP A 163 -18.42 -3.90 -7.83
C ASP A 163 -17.84 -3.39 -6.50
N LEU A 164 -16.68 -3.89 -6.08
CA LEU A 164 -16.06 -3.63 -4.77
C LEU A 164 -17.01 -3.97 -3.62
N SER A 165 -17.72 -5.09 -3.70
CA SER A 165 -18.51 -5.62 -2.59
C SER A 165 -17.66 -6.25 -1.47
N LEU A 166 -16.34 -6.41 -1.68
CA LEU A 166 -15.41 -7.05 -0.75
C LEU A 166 -15.88 -8.47 -0.35
N PRO A 167 -16.12 -9.38 -1.31
CA PRO A 167 -16.64 -10.71 -1.02
C PRO A 167 -15.58 -11.64 -0.40
N GLY A 168 -14.29 -11.30 -0.51
CA GLY A 168 -13.19 -12.07 0.04
C GLY A 168 -13.22 -12.07 1.57
N THR A 169 -12.81 -13.19 2.17
CA THR A 169 -12.70 -13.34 3.64
C THR A 169 -11.32 -13.83 4.00
N ILE A 170 -10.69 -13.23 5.02
CA ILE A 170 -9.42 -13.72 5.53
C ILE A 170 -9.68 -14.94 6.42
N GLN A 171 -9.05 -16.06 6.10
CA GLN A 171 -9.09 -17.27 6.93
C GLN A 171 -7.74 -17.47 7.64
N PRO A 172 -7.75 -17.77 8.95
CA PRO A 172 -6.54 -18.04 9.72
C PRO A 172 -5.92 -19.40 9.41
#